data_AF-A0A6M5Z0B1-F1
#
_entry.id   AF-A0A6M5Z0B1-F1
#
_cell.length_a   1.000
_cell.length_b   1.000
_cell.length_c   1.000
_cell.angle_alpha   90.00
_cell.angle_beta   90.00
_cell.angle_gamma   90.00
#
_symmetry.space_group_name_H-M   'P 1'
#
loop_
_entity.id
_entity.type
_entity.pdbx_description
1 polymer ?
#
loop_
_entity_poly.entity_id
_entity_poly.type
_entity_poly.pdbx_seq_one_letter_code
_entity_poly.pdbx_strand_id
1 'polypeptide(L)' 'MCRCGPPAADGGASIEGHHIDLRPFVLYGETIKVLPGGLTRVALPRGSLVVNSSQGGGSKDTWVLRSTPPAKVQLGAGI' A
#
# COMPACT_ATOMS: atom_id res chain seq x y z
N MET A 1 9.64 4.53 9.31
CA MET A 1 10.46 3.32 9.01
C MET A 1 10.05 2.25 10.02
N CYS A 2 9.44 1.13 9.59
CA CYS A 2 9.14 0.04 10.53
C CYS A 2 10.47 -0.54 11.04
N ARG A 3 10.73 -0.43 12.35
CA ARG A 3 11.85 -1.11 12.99
C ARG A 3 11.51 -2.59 13.13
N CYS A 4 12.36 -3.47 12.62
CA CYS A 4 12.29 -4.89 12.92
C CYS A 4 12.73 -5.11 14.37
N GLY A 5 11.85 -5.70 15.18
CA GLY A 5 12.24 -6.26 16.47
C GLY A 5 12.98 -7.59 16.29
N PRO A 6 13.57 -8.13 17.37
CA PRO A 6 14.15 -9.47 17.34
C PRO A 6 13.11 -10.52 16.89
N PRO A 7 13.55 -11.64 16.28
CA PRO A 7 12.64 -12.69 15.84
C PRO A 7 11.79 -13.19 17.01
N ALA A 8 10.50 -13.42 16.75
CA ALA A 8 9.54 -13.85 17.75
C ALA A 8 9.96 -15.20 18.33
N ALA A 9 10.04 -15.31 19.66
CA ALA A 9 10.60 -16.46 20.38
C ALA A 9 9.67 -17.70 20.38
N ASP A 10 8.50 -17.59 19.78
CA ASP A 10 7.35 -18.50 19.89
C ASP A 10 6.94 -19.15 18.56
N GLY A 11 7.88 -19.32 17.62
CA GLY A 11 7.65 -20.05 16.36
C GLY A 11 6.67 -19.38 15.39
N GLY A 12 6.24 -18.15 15.70
CA GLY A 12 5.44 -17.31 14.81
C GLY A 12 6.28 -16.66 13.71
N ALA A 13 5.65 -16.31 12.60
CA ALA A 13 6.31 -15.57 11.53
C ALA A 13 6.80 -14.20 12.05
N SER A 14 8.12 -13.95 11.96
CA SER A 14 8.69 -12.66 12.32
C SER A 14 8.35 -11.59 11.28
N ILE A 15 7.92 -10.42 11.73
CA ILE A 15 7.66 -9.28 10.84
C ILE A 15 8.99 -8.62 10.46
N GLU A 16 9.30 -8.63 9.16
CA GLU A 16 10.50 -7.99 8.61
C GLU A 16 10.18 -6.75 7.78
N GLY A 17 11.12 -5.82 7.75
CA GLY A 17 11.07 -4.60 6.98
C GLY A 17 11.57 -4.87 5.56
N HIS A 18 10.81 -4.42 4.58
CA HIS A 18 11.16 -4.52 3.16
C HIS A 18 11.13 -3.14 2.52
N HIS A 19 11.96 -2.97 1.49
CA HIS A 19 11.93 -1.76 0.67
C HIS A 19 10.67 -1.76 -0.18
N ILE A 20 10.07 -0.57 -0.28
CA ILE A 20 8.86 -0.35 -1.04
C ILE A 20 9.06 0.79 -2.04
N ASP A 21 8.32 0.72 -3.13
CA ASP A 21 8.14 1.81 -4.09
C ASP A 21 6.64 2.13 -4.20
N LEU A 22 6.28 3.40 -4.03
CA LEU A 22 4.91 3.86 -4.15
C LEU A 22 4.75 4.61 -5.47
N ARG A 23 3.83 4.13 -6.31
CA ARG A 23 3.45 4.76 -7.56
C ARG A 23 2.04 5.36 -7.48
N PRO A 24 1.90 6.67 -7.20
CA PRO A 24 0.62 7.35 -7.32
C PRO A 24 0.23 7.52 -8.79
N PHE A 25 -1.05 7.75 -9.04
CA PHE A 25 -1.57 8.04 -10.37
C PHE A 25 -2.18 9.45 -10.38
N VAL A 26 -1.81 10.22 -11.39
CA VAL A 26 -2.34 11.56 -11.66
C VAL A 26 -3.27 11.46 -12.85
N LEU A 27 -4.51 11.93 -12.69
CA LEU A 27 -5.47 12.08 -13.76
C LEU A 27 -5.40 13.51 -14.29
N TYR A 28 -5.24 13.63 -15.60
CA TYR A 28 -5.20 14.90 -16.33
C TYR A 28 -6.46 15.04 -17.20
N GLY A 29 -7.03 16.25 -17.23
CA GLY A 29 -8.25 16.59 -17.94
C GLY A 29 -8.61 18.05 -17.68
N GLU A 30 -9.90 18.38 -17.56
CA GLU A 30 -10.35 19.73 -17.15
C GLU A 30 -9.75 20.17 -15.80
N THR A 31 -9.47 19.21 -14.92
CA THR A 31 -8.77 19.43 -13.65
C THR A 31 -7.71 18.36 -13.46
N ILE A 32 -6.58 18.75 -12.86
CA ILE A 32 -5.50 17.81 -12.49
C ILE A 32 -5.81 17.28 -11.09
N LYS A 33 -5.92 15.95 -10.96
CA LYS A 33 -6.22 15.31 -9.67
C LYS A 33 -5.29 14.13 -9.42
N VAL A 34 -4.76 14.05 -8.21
CA VAL A 34 -4.05 12.87 -7.72
C VAL A 34 -5.07 11.94 -7.06
N LEU A 35 -5.09 10.66 -7.45
CA LEU A 35 -5.97 9.70 -6.80
C LEU A 35 -5.51 9.43 -5.36
N PRO A 36 -6.42 9.34 -4.38
CA PRO A 36 -6.06 9.00 -3.00
C PRO A 36 -5.71 7.51 -2.90
N GLY A 37 -4.49 7.18 -3.29
CA GLY A 37 -3.97 5.81 -3.35
C GLY A 37 -2.82 5.69 -4.35
N GLY A 38 -2.50 4.45 -4.70
CA GLY A 38 -1.45 4.14 -5.66
C GLY A 38 -1.07 2.66 -5.62
N LEU A 39 -0.25 2.24 -6.58
CA LEU A 39 0.34 0.91 -6.57
C LEU A 39 1.57 0.93 -5.65
N THR A 40 1.52 0.18 -4.55
CA THR A 40 2.72 -0.08 -3.74
C THR A 40 3.35 -1.38 -4.20
N ARG A 41 4.63 -1.32 -4.55
CA ARG A 41 5.48 -2.47 -4.89
C ARG A 41 6.44 -2.77 -3.74
N VAL A 42 6.74 -4.05 -3.51
CA VAL A 42 7.56 -4.50 -2.38
C VAL A 42 8.68 -5.39 -2.87
N ALA A 43 9.90 -5.14 -2.39
CA ALA A 43 11.04 -6.03 -2.60
C ALA A 43 10.99 -7.16 -1.57
N LEU A 44 10.43 -8.31 -1.95
CA LEU A 44 10.26 -9.45 -1.03
C LEU A 44 11.58 -10.11 -0.62
N PRO A 45 12.63 -10.23 -1.48
CA PRO A 45 13.90 -10.77 -1.02
C PRO A 45 14.53 -9.84 0.02
N ARG A 46 15.00 -10.43 1.13
CA ARG A 46 15.59 -9.69 2.26
C ARG A 46 16.73 -8.80 1.79
N GLY A 47 16.68 -7.52 2.15
CA GLY A 47 17.69 -6.51 1.78
C GLY A 47 17.68 -6.07 0.32
N SER A 48 16.81 -6.63 -0.52
CA SER A 48 16.69 -6.23 -1.92
C SER A 48 16.05 -4.83 -2.07
N LEU A 49 16.46 -4.12 -3.12
CA LEU A 49 15.84 -2.88 -3.60
C LEU A 49 15.00 -3.12 -4.86
N VAL A 50 15.03 -4.34 -5.41
CA VAL A 50 14.34 -4.69 -6.66
C VAL A 50 12.89 -5.05 -6.34
N VAL A 51 11.98 -4.18 -6.76
CA VAL A 51 10.52 -4.33 -6.57
C VAL A 51 9.81 -4.92 -7.79
N ASN A 52 10.54 -5.27 -8.85
CA ASN A 52 9.95 -5.81 -10.08
C ASN A 52 9.48 -7.26 -9.88
N SER A 53 8.30 -7.60 -10.39
CA SER A 53 7.69 -8.92 -10.22
C SER A 53 8.51 -10.05 -10.83
N SER A 54 9.19 -9.82 -11.96
CA SER A 54 10.04 -10.82 -12.60
C SER A 54 11.26 -11.24 -11.76
N GLN A 55 11.58 -10.50 -10.71
CA GLN A 55 12.69 -10.75 -9.79
C GLN A 55 12.20 -10.91 -8.34
N GLY A 56 10.99 -11.42 -8.16
CA GLY A 56 10.42 -11.69 -6.83
C GLY A 56 9.86 -10.46 -6.13
N GLY A 57 9.55 -9.39 -6.85
CA GLY A 57 8.77 -8.26 -6.32
C GLY A 57 7.29 -8.63 -6.14
N GLY A 58 6.65 -8.02 -5.14
CA GLY A 58 5.22 -8.16 -4.87
C GLY A 58 4.49 -6.82 -4.87
N SER A 59 3.20 -6.84 -4.58
CA SER A 59 2.38 -5.63 -4.39
C SER A 59 1.72 -5.61 -3.01
N LYS A 60 1.33 -4.41 -2.56
CA LYS A 60 0.50 -4.19 -1.37
C LYS A 60 -0.53 -3.10 -1.62
N ASP A 61 -1.59 -3.12 -0.83
CA ASP A 61 -2.60 -2.06 -0.81
C ASP A 61 -2.04 -0.76 -0.23
N THR A 62 -2.46 0.36 -0.80
CA THR A 62 -2.12 1.71 -0.32
C THR A 62 -3.38 2.37 0.20
N TRP A 63 -3.49 2.54 1.52
CA TRP A 63 -4.63 3.23 2.14
C TRP A 63 -4.26 4.67 2.46
N VAL A 64 -4.99 5.62 1.86
CA VAL A 64 -4.91 7.05 2.19
C VAL A 64 -6.08 7.39 3.10
N LEU A 65 -5.77 7.71 4.35
CA LEU A 65 -6.79 8.09 5.34
C LEU A 65 -7.36 9.47 5.00
N ARG A 66 -8.69 9.58 5.04
CA ARG A 66 -9.38 10.88 4.91
C ARG A 66 -9.54 11.50 6.29
N SER A 67 -9.30 12.80 6.39
CA SER A 67 -9.58 13.58 7.62
C SER A 67 -11.07 13.75 7.88
N THR A 68 -11.90 13.60 6.85
CA THR A 68 -13.35 13.76 6.92
C THR A 68 -14.02 12.44 6.60
N PRO A 69 -15.01 11.99 7.41
CA PRO A 69 -15.82 10.83 7.07
C PRO A 69 -16.47 11.01 5.70
N PRO A 70 -16.61 9.97 4.87
CA PRO A 70 -17.39 10.07 3.66
C PRO A 70 -18.82 10.52 4.02
N ALA A 71 -19.42 11.35 3.15
CA ALA A 71 -20.85 11.63 3.25
C ALA A 71 -21.61 10.30 3.31
N LYS A 72 -22.61 10.20 4.19
CA LYS A 72 -23.43 8.99 4.30
C LYS A 72 -23.95 8.65 2.91
N VAL A 73 -23.54 7.51 2.38
CA VAL A 73 -24.18 6.94 1.19
C VAL A 73 -25.56 6.51 1.65
N GLN A 74 -26.57 7.29 1.25
CA GLN A 74 -27.96 6.87 1.40
C GLN A 74 -28.15 5.75 0.39
N LEU A 75 -27.97 4.51 0.85
CA LEU A 75 -28.40 3.34 0.10
C LEU A 75 -29.90 3.55 -0.13
N GLY A 76 -30.24 3.90 -1.38
CA GLY A 76 -31.64 4.07 -1.76
C GLY A 76 -32.36 2.79 -1.38
N ALA A 77 -33.43 2.92 -0.59
CA ALA A 77 -34.39 1.85 -0.44
C ALA A 77 -34.89 1.53 -1.86
N GLY A 78 -34.40 0.42 -2.41
CA GLY A 78 -34.99 -0.17 -3.60
C GLY A 78 -36.46 -0.47 -3.29
N ILE A 79 -37.31 -0.12 -4.26
CA ILE A 79 -38.71 -0.52 -4.44
C ILE A 79 -39.07 -1.90 -3.87
#